data_AF-A0A1I3LWR7-F1
#
_entry.id   AF-A0A1I3LWR7-F1
#
_cell.length_a   1.000
_cell.length_b   1.000
_cell.length_c   1.000
_cell.angle_alpha   90.00
_cell.angle_beta   90.00
_cell.angle_gamma   90.00
#
_symmetry.space_group_name_H-M   'P 1'
#
loop_
_entity.id
_entity.type
_entity.pdbx_description
1 polymer ?
#
loop_
_entity_poly.entity_id
_entity_poly.type
_entity_poly.pdbx_seq_one_letter_code
_entity_poly.pdbx_strand_id
1 'polypeptide(L)'
;MTLREQIAQQAMSLSVEDREYVADVLERSLSSETPLSSDVAEAWSQEIERRITAYDRGESTAVEFDVAMTSLRNALASRRANQTR
;
A
#
# COMPACT_ATOMS: atom_id res chain seq x y z
N MET A 1 -7.22 -24.26 15.95
CA MET A 1 -6.35 -23.65 14.93
C MET A 1 -6.91 -23.95 13.56
N THR A 2 -7.34 -22.93 12.83
CA THR A 2 -7.94 -23.07 11.49
C THR A 2 -6.88 -23.36 10.43
N LEU A 3 -7.29 -23.83 9.24
CA LEU A 3 -6.35 -24.10 8.14
C LEU A 3 -5.55 -22.84 7.75
N ARG A 4 -6.20 -21.68 7.68
CA ARG A 4 -5.52 -20.39 7.42
C ARG A 4 -4.47 -20.05 8.48
N GLU A 5 -4.74 -20.36 9.74
CA GLU A 5 -3.78 -20.14 10.85
C GLU A 5 -2.58 -21.09 10.71
N GLN A 6 -2.80 -22.33 10.27
CA GLN A 6 -1.74 -23.31 10.03
C GLN A 6 -0.83 -22.89 8.87
N ILE A 7 -1.41 -22.42 7.77
CA ILE A 7 -0.66 -21.88 6.62
C ILE A 7 0.16 -20.65 7.04
N ALA A 8 -0.45 -19.72 7.77
CA ALA A 8 0.25 -18.54 8.26
C ALA A 8 1.42 -18.92 9.19
N GLN A 9 1.20 -19.85 10.11
CA GLN A 9 2.23 -20.32 11.04
C GLN A 9 3.40 -21.00 10.30
N GLN A 10 3.10 -21.80 9.27
CA GLN A 10 4.11 -22.45 8.45
C GLN A 10 4.88 -21.46 7.57
N ALA A 11 4.20 -20.46 7.01
CA ALA A 11 4.87 -19.39 6.28
C ALA A 11 5.84 -18.63 7.19
N MET A 12 5.46 -18.37 8.46
CA MET A 12 6.34 -17.68 9.41
C MET A 12 7.61 -18.48 9.77
N SER A 13 7.62 -19.80 9.62
CA SER A 13 8.83 -20.62 9.87
C SER A 13 9.81 -20.64 8.70
N LEU A 14 9.45 -20.07 7.54
CA LEU A 14 10.33 -19.98 6.38
C LEU A 14 11.43 -18.93 6.58
N SER A 15 12.45 -18.98 5.71
CA SER A 15 13.45 -17.92 5.60
C SER A 15 12.80 -16.59 5.20
N VAL A 16 13.51 -15.46 5.40
CA VAL A 16 12.98 -14.14 4.97
C VAL A 16 12.69 -14.12 3.47
N GLU A 17 13.62 -14.62 2.66
CA GLU A 17 13.51 -14.69 1.20
C GLU A 17 12.30 -15.52 0.75
N ASP A 18 12.11 -16.71 1.33
CA ASP A 18 10.96 -17.57 0.99
C ASP A 18 9.63 -16.95 1.44
N ARG A 19 9.62 -16.20 2.55
CA ARG A 19 8.42 -15.45 2.98
C ARG A 19 8.08 -14.33 2.02
N GLU A 20 9.07 -13.62 1.50
CA GLU A 20 8.86 -12.59 0.47
C GLU A 20 8.25 -13.20 -0.79
N TYR A 21 8.75 -14.36 -1.22
CA TYR A 21 8.17 -15.09 -2.35
C TYR A 21 6.70 -15.49 -2.10
N VAL A 22 6.40 -16.08 -0.95
CA VAL A 22 5.02 -16.47 -0.60
C VAL A 22 4.09 -15.25 -0.52
N ALA A 23 4.59 -14.12 -0.01
CA ALA A 23 3.83 -12.88 0.05
C ALA A 23 3.49 -12.34 -1.36
N ASP A 24 4.46 -12.32 -2.29
CA ASP A 24 4.24 -11.91 -3.69
C ASP A 24 3.19 -12.78 -4.38
N VAL A 25 3.30 -14.11 -4.25
CA VAL A 25 2.35 -15.05 -4.86
C VAL A 25 0.92 -14.80 -4.34
N LEU A 26 0.76 -14.62 -3.04
CA LEU A 26 -0.55 -14.35 -2.43
C LEU A 26 -1.09 -12.98 -2.85
N GLU A 27 -0.26 -11.94 -2.87
CA GLU A 27 -0.66 -10.60 -3.35
C GLU A 27 -1.17 -10.68 -4.80
N ARG A 28 -0.43 -11.33 -5.68
CA ARG A 28 -0.81 -11.50 -7.09
C ARG A 28 -2.12 -12.25 -7.25
N SER A 29 -2.39 -13.27 -6.41
CA SER A 29 -3.67 -13.99 -6.45
C SER A 29 -4.86 -13.07 -6.15
N LEU A 30 -4.70 -12.16 -5.18
CA LEU A 30 -5.74 -11.20 -4.79
C LEU A 30 -5.99 -10.18 -5.89
N SER A 31 -4.91 -9.68 -6.53
CA SER A 31 -5.01 -8.75 -7.66
C SER A 31 -5.62 -9.37 -8.91
N SER A 32 -5.47 -10.68 -9.12
CA SER A 32 -6.08 -11.37 -10.26
C SER A 32 -7.55 -11.72 -10.07
N GLU A 33 -7.99 -11.96 -8.82
CA GLU A 33 -9.36 -12.39 -8.53
C GLU A 33 -10.31 -11.23 -8.19
N THR A 34 -9.77 -10.10 -7.74
CA THR A 34 -10.56 -8.90 -7.47
C THR A 34 -10.33 -7.90 -8.59
N PRO A 35 -11.14 -7.88 -9.66
CA PRO A 35 -11.16 -6.70 -10.51
C PRO A 35 -11.46 -5.52 -9.59
N LEU A 36 -10.56 -4.53 -9.57
CA LEU A 36 -10.91 -3.20 -9.05
C LEU A 36 -12.26 -2.88 -9.70
N SER A 37 -13.30 -2.68 -8.90
CA SER A 37 -14.59 -2.33 -9.48
C SER A 37 -14.36 -1.14 -10.40
N SER A 38 -15.01 -1.14 -11.57
CA SER A 38 -14.86 -0.08 -12.58
C SER A 38 -14.88 1.30 -11.95
N ASP A 39 -15.73 1.47 -10.95
CA ASP A 39 -15.97 2.70 -10.21
C ASP A 39 -14.75 3.15 -9.40
N VAL A 40 -13.99 2.21 -8.80
CA VAL A 40 -12.76 2.53 -8.07
C VAL A 40 -11.66 2.96 -9.05
N ALA A 41 -11.50 2.24 -10.16
CA ALA A 41 -10.51 2.60 -11.18
C ALA A 41 -10.81 3.97 -11.80
N GLU A 42 -12.08 4.26 -12.07
CA GLU A 42 -12.54 5.55 -12.57
C GLU A 42 -12.30 6.67 -11.55
N ALA A 43 -12.66 6.46 -10.28
CA ALA A 43 -12.42 7.45 -9.23
C ALA A 43 -10.92 7.77 -9.06
N TRP A 44 -10.05 6.77 -9.16
CA TRP A 44 -8.60 7.00 -9.13
C TRP A 44 -8.11 7.77 -10.35
N SER A 45 -8.65 7.47 -11.53
CA SER A 45 -8.30 8.19 -12.77
C SER A 45 -8.68 9.67 -12.67
N GLN A 46 -9.89 9.97 -12.21
CA GLN A 46 -10.37 11.33 -11.97
C GLN A 46 -9.51 12.08 -10.93
N GLU A 47 -9.13 11.40 -9.83
CA GLU A 47 -8.29 12.01 -8.79
C GLU A 47 -6.87 12.31 -9.31
N ILE A 48 -6.29 11.46 -10.15
CA ILE A 48 -4.99 11.71 -10.77
C ILE A 48 -5.07 12.95 -11.66
N GLU A 49 -6.06 13.04 -12.56
CA GLU A 49 -6.27 14.20 -13.42
C GLU A 49 -6.47 15.49 -12.62
N ARG A 50 -7.26 15.42 -11.54
CA ARG A 50 -7.48 16.54 -10.64
C ARG A 50 -6.18 17.04 -10.01
N ARG A 51 -5.32 16.13 -9.53
CA ARG A 51 -4.03 16.47 -8.91
C ARG A 51 -3.04 17.06 -9.90
N ILE A 52 -2.97 16.50 -11.11
CA ILE A 52 -2.13 17.04 -12.19
C ILE A 52 -2.58 18.45 -12.53
N THR A 53 -3.89 18.66 -12.74
CA THR A 53 -4.44 19.98 -13.06
C THR A 53 -4.16 21.01 -11.96
N ALA A 54 -4.31 20.63 -10.70
CA ALA A 54 -3.99 21.50 -9.56
C ALA A 54 -2.49 21.86 -9.53
N TYR A 55 -1.61 20.91 -9.85
CA TYR A 55 -0.18 21.15 -9.96
C TYR A 55 0.15 22.12 -11.12
N ASP A 56 -0.42 21.90 -12.30
CA ASP A 56 -0.21 22.75 -13.47
C ASP A 56 -0.69 24.20 -13.25
N ARG A 57 -1.72 24.39 -12.41
CA ARG A 57 -2.22 25.70 -11.99
C ARG A 57 -1.43 26.34 -10.84
N GLY A 58 -0.46 25.63 -10.26
CA GLY A 58 0.30 26.08 -9.09
C GLY A 58 -0.49 26.03 -7.77
N GLU A 59 -1.64 25.36 -7.75
CA GLU A 59 -2.46 25.13 -6.53
C GLU A 59 -1.84 24.05 -5.62
N SER A 60 -0.90 23.27 -6.15
CA SER A 60 -0.10 22.31 -5.39
C SER A 60 1.37 22.38 -5.78
N THR A 61 2.24 21.93 -4.88
CA THR A 61 3.69 21.86 -5.10
C THR A 61 4.15 20.41 -5.03
N ALA A 62 5.11 20.08 -5.89
CA ALA A 62 5.80 18.80 -5.85
C ALA A 62 7.03 18.93 -4.96
N VAL A 63 7.36 17.86 -4.27
CA VAL A 63 8.61 17.71 -3.53
C VAL A 63 9.34 16.49 -4.07
N GLU A 64 10.65 16.45 -3.85
CA GLU A 64 11.46 15.28 -4.20
C GLU A 64 10.93 14.01 -3.54
N PHE A 65 11.01 12.90 -4.26
CA PHE A 65 10.46 11.61 -3.83
C PHE A 65 10.98 11.19 -2.46
N ASP A 66 12.28 11.33 -2.22
CA ASP A 66 12.89 10.97 -0.94
C ASP A 66 12.39 11.84 0.23
N VAL A 67 12.08 13.11 -0.03
CA VAL A 67 11.50 14.04 0.95
C VAL A 67 10.06 13.61 1.27
N ALA A 68 9.27 13.27 0.26
CA ALA A 68 7.91 12.76 0.43
C ALA A 68 7.92 11.45 1.25
N MET A 69 8.78 10.50 0.90
CA MET A 69 8.89 9.21 1.58
C MET A 69 9.35 9.35 3.04
N THR A 70 10.28 10.26 3.31
CA THR A 70 10.71 10.56 4.69
C THR A 70 9.56 11.13 5.51
N SER A 71 8.81 12.08 4.96
CA SER A 71 7.65 12.68 5.61
C SER A 71 6.56 11.64 5.92
N LEU A 72 6.30 10.74 4.96
CA LEU A 72 5.33 9.64 5.13
C LEU A 72 5.73 8.68 6.27
N ARG A 73 6.99 8.24 6.32
CA ARG A 73 7.49 7.35 7.38
C ARG A 73 7.34 7.99 8.76
N ASN A 74 7.68 9.28 8.88
CA ASN A 74 7.56 10.02 10.13
C ASN A 74 6.09 10.15 10.59
N ALA A 75 5.17 10.42 9.64
CA ALA A 75 3.74 10.50 9.94
C ALA A 75 3.18 9.15 10.42
N LEU A 76 3.57 8.04 9.78
CA LEU A 76 3.15 6.69 10.18
C LEU A 76 3.68 6.30 11.56
N ALA A 77 4.95 6.60 11.85
CA ALA A 77 5.54 6.37 13.17
C ALA A 77 4.79 7.14 14.27
N SER A 78 4.51 8.43 14.02
CA SER A 78 3.76 9.29 14.95
C SER A 78 2.35 8.78 15.21
N ARG A 79 1.65 8.29 14.17
CA ARG A 79 0.31 7.71 14.30
C ARG A 79 0.30 6.45 15.17
N ARG A 80 1.29 5.57 15.01
CA ARG A 80 1.44 4.36 15.84
C ARG A 80 1.68 4.70 17.31
N ALA A 81 2.54 5.68 17.58
CA ALA A 81 2.81 6.15 18.95
C ALA A 81 1.54 6.69 19.63
N ASN A 82 0.70 7.42 18.89
CA ASN A 82 -0.55 7.98 19.42
C ASN A 82 -1.67 6.93 19.61
N GLN A 83 -1.63 5.79 18.90
CA GLN A 83 -2.62 4.71 19.07
C GLN A 83 -2.29 3.75 20.22
N THR A 84 -1.08 3.80 20.76
CA THR A 84 -0.60 2.90 21.84
C THR A 84 -0.69 3.55 23.23
N ARG A 85 -1.33 4.72 23.33
CA ARG A 85 -1.44 5.56 24.53
C ARG A 85 -2.89 5.73 24.93
#